data_AF-A0A0D2AIN6-F1
#
_entry.id   AF-A0A0D2AIN6-F1
#
_cell.length_a   1.000
_cell.length_b   1.000
_cell.length_c   1.000
_cell.angle_alpha   90.00
_cell.angle_beta   90.00
_cell.angle_gamma   90.00
#
_symmetry.space_group_name_H-M   'P 1'
#
loop_
_entity.id
_entity.type
_entity.pdbx_description
1 polymer ?
#
loop_
_entity_poly.entity_id
_entity_poly.type
_entity_poly.pdbx_seq_one_letter_code
_entity_poly.pdbx_strand_id
1 'polypeptide(L)'
;MQPVAAIKERPLSRDNTAQGTVEALSRASLQRPDVRAWCSSMVFLSTSVSIGAMTCGALILKSRQVLPEFLNDTCATANGLEVVWTGIRKYKKNHFAFPSTAASSMLIQVFANIIITLFLDAHARVNFTAMLWLLQKESGNGPRYNTNSRFLGGTKKFGPCHWTTNIVAAVAIAIGYGGAATLTARIHTSGICDKEFNILGPPIYTAWGVDISGYPLVMLGGALWVQSLISIWTLILIFGPEKKTIKTWSSDPVVNAVFMILTGGMYFADPRNHTQRPLRMSVYKQVSRVRWLVRVIWVAFAILATCLVITAYFAKQQGSFAIDQIQGDDWTGFGFVQAPIGPTSLVTDWAGVLIQSGMSGLLAFFMHCADVVAYFMNDDVSWQDAYSRYAEDPDAFVPKLWRFKWRNLVLFVAKSSIQWVFGYATSVDAVFTVSFVPLAVVTTIMLLVAITLETMARYKPHDGGPTTYGEFRLLIKYITQHHLIWL
;
A
#
# COMPACT_ATOMS: atom_id res chain seq x y z
N MET A 1 -35.85 -25.72 55.98
CA MET A 1 -36.11 -24.58 55.10
C MET A 1 -36.03 -23.30 55.93
N GLN A 2 -34.89 -22.60 55.85
CA GLN A 2 -34.71 -21.27 56.44
C GLN A 2 -34.95 -20.21 55.36
N PRO A 3 -35.54 -19.04 55.67
CA PRO A 3 -35.80 -18.01 54.69
C PRO A 3 -34.50 -17.27 54.35
N VAL A 4 -34.20 -17.18 53.06
CA VAL A 4 -33.11 -16.38 52.50
C VAL A 4 -33.44 -14.91 52.72
N ALA A 5 -32.58 -14.22 53.46
CA ALA A 5 -32.68 -12.80 53.73
C ALA A 5 -32.60 -12.00 52.41
N ALA A 6 -33.55 -11.08 52.22
CA ALA A 6 -33.55 -10.13 51.13
C ALA A 6 -32.30 -9.23 51.21
N ILE A 7 -31.41 -9.38 50.22
CA ILE A 7 -30.28 -8.47 50.01
C ILE A 7 -30.86 -7.14 49.56
N LYS A 8 -30.78 -6.15 50.44
CA LYS A 8 -31.16 -4.76 50.18
C LYS A 8 -30.12 -4.16 49.23
N GLU A 9 -30.48 -4.02 47.96
CA GLU A 9 -29.70 -3.29 46.95
C GLU A 9 -29.42 -1.86 47.47
N ARG A 10 -28.15 -1.57 47.75
CA ARG A 10 -27.71 -0.19 47.95
C ARG A 10 -27.56 0.43 46.56
N PRO A 11 -28.11 1.62 46.29
CA PRO A 11 -27.80 2.35 45.08
C PRO A 11 -26.32 2.75 45.13
N LEU A 12 -25.48 2.08 44.34
CA LEU A 12 -24.12 2.52 44.05
C LEU A 12 -24.21 3.89 43.36
N SER A 13 -23.63 4.92 43.99
CA SER A 13 -23.49 6.26 43.41
C SER A 13 -22.69 6.14 42.11
N ARG A 14 -23.38 6.24 40.98
CA ARG A 14 -22.97 5.72 39.66
C ARG A 14 -22.01 6.63 38.88
N ASP A 15 -21.66 7.80 39.40
CA ASP A 15 -21.21 8.88 38.51
C ASP A 15 -19.72 9.25 38.55
N ASN A 16 -18.96 9.00 39.63
CA ASN A 16 -17.61 9.61 39.74
C ASN A 16 -16.43 8.72 39.34
N THR A 17 -16.47 7.41 39.60
CA THR A 17 -15.32 6.52 39.34
C THR A 17 -15.24 6.08 37.89
N ALA A 18 -16.38 5.69 37.28
CA ALA A 18 -16.43 5.33 35.87
C ALA A 18 -16.06 6.52 34.98
N GLN A 19 -16.56 7.72 35.30
CA GLN A 19 -16.24 8.94 34.56
C GLN A 19 -14.76 9.34 34.71
N GLY A 20 -14.15 9.12 35.88
CA GLY A 20 -12.73 9.35 36.13
C GLY A 20 -11.80 8.41 35.34
N THR A 21 -12.08 7.11 35.34
CA THR A 21 -11.31 6.11 34.56
C THR A 21 -11.46 6.36 33.05
N VAL A 22 -12.65 6.77 32.63
CA VAL A 22 -12.96 7.16 31.26
C VAL A 22 -12.21 8.42 30.84
N GLU A 23 -12.18 9.45 31.68
CA GLU A 23 -11.39 10.64 31.38
C GLU A 23 -9.90 10.33 31.33
N ALA A 24 -9.41 9.43 32.18
CA ALA A 24 -8.02 8.97 32.14
C ALA A 24 -7.69 8.21 30.84
N LEU A 25 -8.56 7.31 30.37
CA LEU A 25 -8.40 6.57 29.11
C LEU A 25 -8.56 7.47 27.87
N SER A 26 -9.51 8.39 27.91
CA SER A 26 -9.70 9.42 26.89
C SER A 26 -8.47 10.31 26.82
N ARG A 27 -7.94 10.79 27.95
CA ARG A 27 -6.69 11.56 27.99
C ARG A 27 -5.49 10.74 27.54
N ALA A 28 -5.34 9.48 27.98
CA ALA A 28 -4.22 8.62 27.58
C ALA A 28 -4.23 8.23 26.09
N SER A 29 -5.41 8.15 25.46
CA SER A 29 -5.55 7.91 24.02
C SER A 29 -5.43 9.21 23.19
N LEU A 30 -5.87 10.35 23.72
CA LEU A 30 -5.76 11.67 23.10
C LEU A 30 -4.36 12.31 23.25
N GLN A 31 -3.62 11.99 24.31
CA GLN A 31 -2.30 12.55 24.63
C GLN A 31 -1.14 11.72 24.05
N ARG A 32 -1.32 10.94 22.98
CA ARG A 32 -0.16 10.39 22.27
C ARG A 32 0.22 11.32 21.11
N PRO A 33 1.13 12.30 21.34
CA PRO A 33 1.64 13.18 20.28
C PRO A 33 2.27 12.39 19.12
N ASP A 34 2.69 11.15 19.36
CA ASP A 34 3.46 10.34 18.42
C ASP A 34 2.78 10.10 17.07
N VAL A 35 1.49 9.74 17.03
CA VAL A 35 0.84 9.42 15.74
C VAL A 35 0.57 10.68 14.93
N ARG A 36 0.15 11.76 15.60
CA ARG A 36 -0.08 13.06 14.94
C ARG A 36 1.24 13.64 14.43
N ALA A 37 2.27 13.66 15.28
CA ALA A 37 3.60 14.11 14.90
C ALA A 37 4.15 13.25 13.76
N TRP A 38 4.01 11.93 13.84
CA TRP A 38 4.47 11.03 12.79
C TRP A 38 3.74 11.26 11.46
N CYS A 39 2.41 11.33 11.45
CA CYS A 39 1.64 11.60 10.23
C CYS A 39 2.00 12.98 9.62
N SER A 40 2.08 14.03 10.44
CA SER A 40 2.48 15.36 9.98
C SER A 40 3.90 15.38 9.43
N SER A 41 4.85 14.73 10.12
CA SER A 41 6.25 14.63 9.67
C SER A 41 6.37 13.84 8.37
N MET A 42 5.60 12.76 8.19
CA MET A 42 5.59 11.98 6.95
C MET A 42 4.99 12.76 5.79
N VAL A 43 3.90 13.50 6.02
CA VAL A 43 3.32 14.39 5.00
C VAL A 43 4.30 15.50 4.62
N PHE A 44 4.98 16.11 5.59
CA PHE A 44 6.00 17.13 5.33
C PHE A 44 7.18 16.56 4.54
N LEU A 45 7.73 15.43 4.98
CA LEU A 45 8.85 14.75 4.31
C LEU A 45 8.47 14.36 2.86
N SER A 46 7.30 13.76 2.67
CA SER A 46 6.77 13.41 1.34
C SER A 46 6.61 14.64 0.44
N THR A 47 6.13 15.76 1.00
CA THR A 47 6.01 17.03 0.26
C THR A 47 7.39 17.55 -0.18
N SER A 48 8.39 17.49 0.70
CA SER A 48 9.77 17.89 0.38
C SER A 48 10.38 16.99 -0.69
N VAL A 49 10.22 15.67 -0.57
CA VAL A 49 10.70 14.71 -1.59
C VAL A 49 9.99 14.93 -2.92
N SER A 50 8.69 15.20 -2.90
CA SER A 50 7.89 15.52 -4.08
C SER A 50 8.42 16.75 -4.82
N ILE A 51 8.68 17.86 -4.10
CA ILE A 51 9.24 19.09 -4.68
C ILE A 51 10.64 18.83 -5.25
N GLY A 52 11.48 18.11 -4.51
CA GLY A 52 12.81 17.70 -4.96
C GLY A 52 12.76 16.87 -6.24
N ALA A 53 11.90 15.86 -6.29
CA ALA A 53 11.71 15.02 -7.47
C ALA A 53 11.23 15.83 -8.68
N MET A 54 10.21 16.68 -8.53
CA MET A 54 9.74 17.54 -9.63
C MET A 54 10.83 18.49 -10.12
N THR A 55 11.61 19.08 -9.20
CA THR A 55 12.68 20.03 -9.54
C THR A 55 13.82 19.31 -10.28
N CYS A 56 14.32 18.21 -9.73
CA CYS A 56 15.37 17.40 -10.36
C CYS A 56 14.91 16.86 -11.72
N GLY A 57 13.68 16.36 -11.81
CA GLY A 57 13.09 15.89 -13.07
C GLY A 57 13.03 17.01 -14.11
N ALA A 58 12.55 18.20 -13.74
CA ALA A 58 12.51 19.36 -14.63
C ALA A 58 13.91 19.83 -15.09
N LEU A 59 14.91 19.74 -14.22
CA LEU A 59 16.30 20.00 -14.57
C LEU A 59 16.83 18.98 -15.58
N ILE A 60 16.56 17.69 -15.37
CA ILE A 60 16.93 16.62 -16.32
C ILE A 60 16.25 16.84 -17.67
N LEU A 61 14.95 17.16 -17.70
CA LEU A 61 14.19 17.46 -18.93
C LEU A 61 14.78 18.66 -19.71
N LYS A 62 15.33 19.65 -19.01
CA LYS A 62 15.98 20.82 -19.65
C LYS A 62 17.43 20.55 -20.03
N SER A 63 18.10 19.62 -19.35
CA SER A 63 19.51 19.34 -19.56
C SER A 63 19.77 18.73 -20.95
N ARG A 64 20.83 19.19 -21.61
CA ARG A 64 21.40 18.54 -22.78
C ARG A 64 22.61 17.76 -22.29
N GLN A 65 22.43 16.48 -21.98
CA GLN A 65 23.52 15.64 -21.52
C GLN A 65 24.48 15.34 -22.67
N VAL A 66 25.77 15.52 -22.40
CA VAL A 66 26.84 14.94 -23.21
C VAL A 66 26.82 13.44 -22.95
N LEU A 67 27.20 12.64 -23.95
CA LEU A 67 27.35 11.19 -23.78
C LEU A 67 28.34 10.92 -22.64
N PRO A 68 27.97 10.16 -21.58
CA PRO A 68 28.90 9.80 -20.53
C PRO A 68 30.12 9.07 -21.11
N GLU A 69 31.31 9.33 -20.56
CA GLU A 69 32.56 8.75 -21.07
C GLU A 69 32.53 7.22 -21.11
N PHE A 70 31.88 6.57 -20.14
CA PHE A 70 31.76 5.11 -20.08
C PHE A 70 30.89 4.50 -21.18
N LEU A 71 30.07 5.32 -21.88
CA LEU A 71 29.26 4.89 -23.01
C LEU A 71 29.89 5.23 -24.36
N ASN A 72 31.01 5.96 -24.37
CA ASN A 72 31.64 6.40 -25.60
C ASN A 72 32.22 5.20 -26.37
N ASP A 73 31.83 5.06 -27.64
CA ASP A 73 32.25 3.99 -28.55
C ASP A 73 31.94 2.56 -28.02
N THR A 74 30.84 2.44 -27.27
CA THR A 74 30.36 1.16 -26.74
C THR A 74 28.97 0.83 -27.30
N CYS A 75 28.71 -0.45 -27.49
CA CYS A 75 27.37 -0.98 -27.59
C CYS A 75 26.85 -1.26 -26.18
N ALA A 76 25.67 -0.74 -25.86
CA ALA A 76 25.07 -0.92 -24.55
C ALA A 76 23.61 -1.36 -24.68
N THR A 77 23.20 -2.28 -23.81
CA THR A 77 21.80 -2.63 -23.61
C THR A 77 21.21 -1.73 -22.54
N ALA A 78 20.09 -1.10 -22.87
CA ALA A 78 19.26 -0.38 -21.91
C ALA A 78 17.87 -1.02 -21.92
N ASN A 79 17.43 -1.56 -20.78
CA ASN A 79 16.15 -2.28 -20.65
C ASN A 79 15.94 -3.41 -21.71
N GLY A 80 17.01 -4.13 -22.06
CA GLY A 80 16.96 -5.21 -23.05
C GLY A 80 16.86 -4.74 -24.51
N LEU A 81 16.96 -3.43 -24.77
CA LEU A 81 17.17 -2.89 -26.11
C LEU A 81 18.66 -2.62 -26.31
N GLU A 82 19.26 -3.27 -27.31
CA GLU A 82 20.60 -2.93 -27.77
C GLU A 82 20.57 -1.56 -28.45
N VAL A 83 21.29 -0.61 -27.86
CA VAL A 83 21.46 0.74 -28.40
C VAL A 83 22.95 0.97 -28.63
N VAL A 84 23.31 1.27 -29.89
CA VAL A 84 24.70 1.60 -30.21
C VAL A 84 24.93 3.10 -30.04
N TRP A 85 25.88 3.44 -29.15
CA TRP A 85 26.28 4.82 -28.88
C TRP A 85 27.67 5.05 -29.47
N THR A 86 27.76 5.86 -30.52
CA THR A 86 29.04 6.32 -31.08
C THR A 86 29.29 7.76 -30.62
N GLY A 87 30.57 8.15 -30.43
CA GLY A 87 30.95 9.47 -29.88
C GLY A 87 30.48 10.72 -30.64
N ILE A 88 29.76 10.54 -31.75
CA ILE A 88 29.12 11.59 -32.55
C ILE A 88 27.72 11.93 -32.01
N ARG A 89 27.08 11.02 -31.26
CA ARG A 89 25.70 11.18 -30.78
C ARG A 89 25.63 11.81 -29.39
N LYS A 90 24.65 12.69 -29.22
CA LYS A 90 24.21 13.15 -27.89
C LYS A 90 23.47 12.02 -27.19
N TYR A 91 23.62 11.92 -25.87
CA TYR A 91 22.82 11.00 -25.07
C TYR A 91 21.32 11.28 -25.22
N LYS A 92 20.48 10.31 -24.87
CA LYS A 92 19.01 10.44 -24.94
C LYS A 92 18.59 11.75 -24.25
N LYS A 93 17.86 12.59 -24.98
CA LYS A 93 17.31 13.83 -24.42
C LYS A 93 16.40 13.46 -23.24
N ASN A 94 16.38 14.27 -22.18
CA ASN A 94 15.53 14.06 -20.99
C ASN A 94 15.96 12.93 -20.04
N HIS A 95 17.15 12.37 -20.24
CA HIS A 95 17.69 11.29 -19.42
C HIS A 95 19.02 11.71 -18.81
N PHE A 96 19.38 11.12 -17.66
CA PHE A 96 20.65 11.33 -16.97
C PHE A 96 21.26 9.98 -16.62
N ALA A 97 22.41 9.66 -17.24
CA ALA A 97 23.11 8.41 -16.99
C ALA A 97 24.43 8.64 -16.24
N PHE A 98 24.71 7.77 -15.27
CA PHE A 98 25.97 7.78 -14.53
C PHE A 98 26.46 6.35 -14.30
N PRO A 99 27.80 6.14 -14.24
CA PRO A 99 28.36 4.81 -14.00
C PRO A 99 28.00 4.34 -12.58
N SER A 100 27.65 3.06 -12.45
CA SER A 100 27.26 2.46 -11.18
C SER A 100 27.51 0.95 -11.23
N THR A 101 27.55 0.27 -10.08
CA THR A 101 27.59 -1.20 -10.10
C THR A 101 26.19 -1.78 -10.34
N ALA A 102 26.12 -3.01 -10.84
CA ALA A 102 24.85 -3.73 -10.98
C ALA A 102 24.07 -3.78 -9.65
N ALA A 103 24.75 -4.10 -8.55
CA ALA A 103 24.15 -4.13 -7.21
C ALA A 103 23.62 -2.76 -6.77
N SER A 104 24.37 -1.69 -7.00
CA SER A 104 23.94 -0.32 -6.68
C SER A 104 22.69 0.08 -7.48
N SER A 105 22.63 -0.26 -8.77
CA SER A 105 21.46 0.02 -9.61
C SER A 105 20.18 -0.65 -9.09
N MET A 106 20.29 -1.92 -8.67
CA MET A 106 19.18 -2.66 -8.08
C MET A 106 18.74 -2.07 -6.74
N LEU A 107 19.70 -1.76 -5.86
CA LEU A 107 19.43 -1.19 -4.55
C LEU A 107 18.72 0.16 -4.64
N ILE A 108 19.12 1.03 -5.57
CA ILE A 108 18.46 2.33 -5.79
C ILE A 108 16.97 2.11 -6.10
N GLN A 109 16.64 1.17 -6.98
CA GLN A 109 15.25 0.90 -7.36
C GLN A 109 14.45 0.24 -6.23
N VAL A 110 15.06 -0.66 -5.46
CA VAL A 110 14.46 -1.26 -4.25
C VAL A 110 14.12 -0.17 -3.23
N PHE A 111 15.10 0.68 -2.89
CA PHE A 111 14.90 1.73 -1.89
C PHE A 111 13.88 2.75 -2.36
N ALA A 112 13.89 3.13 -3.64
CA ALA A 112 12.88 4.01 -4.20
C ALA A 112 11.47 3.43 -4.00
N ASN A 113 11.24 2.15 -4.33
CA ASN A 113 9.94 1.50 -4.16
C ASN A 113 9.53 1.39 -2.68
N ILE A 114 10.45 1.08 -1.77
CA ILE A 114 10.17 1.04 -0.32
C ILE A 114 9.76 2.43 0.20
N ILE A 115 10.52 3.47 -0.14
CA ILE A 115 10.26 4.85 0.29
C ILE A 115 8.92 5.34 -0.25
N ILE A 116 8.64 5.08 -1.53
CA ILE A 116 7.39 5.49 -2.18
C ILE A 116 6.20 4.74 -1.55
N THR A 117 6.33 3.43 -1.30
CA THR A 117 5.30 2.65 -0.61
C THR A 117 5.04 3.22 0.79
N LEU A 118 6.10 3.57 1.53
CA LEU A 118 5.99 4.18 2.86
C LEU A 118 5.23 5.52 2.82
N PHE A 119 5.55 6.41 1.89
CA PHE A 119 4.83 7.68 1.76
C PHE A 119 3.38 7.50 1.36
N LEU A 120 3.11 6.67 0.35
CA LEU A 120 1.75 6.41 -0.12
C LEU A 120 0.88 5.77 0.98
N ASP A 121 1.42 4.86 1.78
CA ASP A 121 0.72 4.26 2.92
C ASP A 121 0.49 5.26 4.06
N ALA A 122 1.45 6.15 4.34
CA ALA A 122 1.28 7.22 5.32
C ALA A 122 0.13 8.18 4.91
N HIS A 123 0.10 8.62 3.65
CA HIS A 123 -1.00 9.43 3.11
C HIS A 123 -2.34 8.69 3.15
N ALA A 124 -2.34 7.40 2.80
CA ALA A 124 -3.53 6.58 2.85
C ALA A 124 -4.08 6.46 4.27
N ARG A 125 -3.21 6.33 5.28
CA ARG A 125 -3.59 6.23 6.68
C ARG A 125 -4.21 7.53 7.22
N VAL A 126 -3.68 8.69 6.86
CA VAL A 126 -4.26 10.00 7.23
C VAL A 126 -5.68 10.12 6.68
N ASN A 127 -5.85 9.85 5.38
CA ASN A 127 -7.15 9.98 4.73
C ASN A 127 -8.16 8.93 5.20
N PHE A 128 -7.71 7.69 5.42
CA PHE A 128 -8.54 6.62 5.97
C PHE A 128 -9.09 6.96 7.36
N THR A 129 -8.21 7.45 8.24
CA THR A 129 -8.57 7.87 9.60
C THR A 129 -9.63 8.97 9.58
N ALA A 130 -9.44 9.98 8.72
CA ALA A 130 -10.39 11.06 8.56
C ALA A 130 -11.75 10.58 8.04
N MET A 131 -11.72 9.70 7.03
CA MET A 131 -12.93 9.18 6.41
C MET A 131 -13.81 8.43 7.41
N LEU A 132 -13.22 7.61 8.30
CA LEU A 132 -13.97 6.89 9.33
C LEU A 132 -14.72 7.83 10.27
N TRP A 133 -14.06 8.88 10.73
CA TRP A 133 -14.66 9.92 11.56
C TRP A 133 -15.80 10.65 10.87
N LEU A 134 -15.59 11.03 9.62
CA LEU A 134 -16.60 11.75 8.86
C LEU A 134 -17.81 10.87 8.56
N LEU A 135 -17.60 9.58 8.25
CA LEU A 135 -18.69 8.61 8.08
C LEU A 135 -19.47 8.38 9.36
N GLN A 136 -18.80 8.37 10.52
CA GLN A 136 -19.49 8.34 11.82
C GLN A 136 -20.43 9.53 11.97
N LYS A 137 -19.95 10.72 11.64
CA LYS A 137 -20.73 11.95 11.74
C LYS A 137 -21.89 12.01 10.75
N GLU A 138 -21.70 11.51 9.52
CA GLU A 138 -22.72 11.58 8.46
C GLU A 138 -23.85 10.57 8.62
N SER A 139 -23.53 9.34 9.04
CA SER A 139 -24.47 8.23 8.98
C SER A 139 -25.50 8.21 10.11
N GLY A 140 -25.30 8.99 11.19
CA GLY A 140 -26.12 8.95 12.41
C GLY A 140 -26.09 7.62 13.19
N ASN A 141 -25.64 6.55 12.54
CA ASN A 141 -25.61 5.16 13.00
C ASN A 141 -24.19 4.60 13.12
N GLY A 142 -23.17 5.47 12.99
CA GLY A 142 -21.75 5.11 13.00
C GLY A 142 -21.30 4.32 11.76
N PRO A 143 -19.99 4.24 11.51
CA PRO A 143 -19.47 3.24 10.57
C PRO A 143 -19.83 1.85 11.09
N ARG A 144 -20.24 0.95 10.20
CA ARG A 144 -20.58 -0.42 10.60
C ARG A 144 -19.37 -1.19 11.15
N TYR A 145 -18.19 -0.90 10.59
CA TYR A 145 -16.94 -1.58 10.91
C TYR A 145 -15.85 -0.56 11.23
N ASN A 146 -14.91 -0.93 12.10
CA ASN A 146 -13.68 -0.20 12.36
C ASN A 146 -12.80 -0.07 11.11
N THR A 147 -12.86 -1.08 10.25
CA THR A 147 -12.19 -1.10 8.95
C THR A 147 -13.14 -0.70 7.82
N ASN A 148 -12.72 0.21 6.94
CA ASN A 148 -13.44 0.57 5.72
C ASN A 148 -12.53 0.56 4.48
N SER A 149 -13.03 0.06 3.37
CA SER A 149 -12.32 0.13 2.09
C SER A 149 -12.37 1.57 1.56
N ARG A 150 -11.26 2.30 1.66
CA ARG A 150 -11.12 3.69 1.18
C ARG A 150 -11.59 3.89 -0.26
N PHE A 151 -11.28 2.96 -1.16
CA PHE A 151 -11.60 3.10 -2.59
C PHE A 151 -13.07 2.84 -2.93
N LEU A 152 -13.82 2.18 -2.04
CA LEU A 152 -15.22 1.81 -2.28
C LEU A 152 -16.19 2.63 -1.42
N GLY A 153 -15.66 3.60 -0.67
CA GLY A 153 -16.42 4.45 0.24
C GLY A 153 -16.01 5.90 0.11
N GLY A 154 -16.92 6.79 0.47
CA GLY A 154 -16.68 8.22 0.52
C GLY A 154 -17.77 8.90 1.33
N THR A 155 -17.44 10.06 1.86
CA THR A 155 -18.39 10.94 2.52
C THR A 155 -19.22 11.67 1.46
N LYS A 156 -20.47 12.04 1.77
CA LYS A 156 -21.30 12.82 0.84
C LYS A 156 -21.08 14.32 0.97
N LYS A 157 -20.70 14.80 2.15
CA LYS A 157 -20.66 16.23 2.51
C LYS A 157 -19.24 16.80 2.63
N PHE A 158 -18.21 15.95 2.72
CA PHE A 158 -16.85 16.40 3.02
C PHE A 158 -15.90 16.17 1.85
N GLY A 159 -15.48 17.26 1.19
CA GLY A 159 -14.63 17.26 -0.01
C GLY A 159 -13.42 16.31 -0.01
N PRO A 160 -12.51 16.33 0.98
CA PRO A 160 -11.27 15.54 0.88
C PRO A 160 -11.47 14.02 1.04
N CYS A 161 -12.60 13.61 1.62
CA CYS A 161 -12.98 12.20 1.76
C CYS A 161 -14.14 11.81 0.82
N HIS A 162 -14.49 12.70 -0.12
CA HIS A 162 -15.49 12.44 -1.14
C HIS A 162 -14.96 11.41 -2.15
N TRP A 163 -15.87 10.68 -2.81
CA TRP A 163 -15.50 9.62 -3.74
C TRP A 163 -14.63 10.13 -4.90
N THR A 164 -14.87 11.35 -5.39
CA THR A 164 -14.07 11.99 -6.44
C THR A 164 -12.62 12.20 -6.00
N THR A 165 -12.40 12.70 -4.79
CA THR A 165 -11.05 12.89 -4.23
C THR A 165 -10.36 11.54 -3.99
N ASN A 166 -11.11 10.50 -3.61
CA ASN A 166 -10.56 9.15 -3.50
C ASN A 166 -10.14 8.58 -4.86
N ILE A 167 -10.85 8.88 -5.95
CA ILE A 167 -10.43 8.51 -7.32
C ILE A 167 -9.16 9.27 -7.70
N VAL A 168 -9.11 10.59 -7.48
CA VAL A 168 -7.90 11.38 -7.75
C VAL A 168 -6.70 10.82 -6.97
N ALA A 169 -6.91 10.45 -5.71
CA ALA A 169 -5.88 9.78 -4.92
C ALA A 169 -5.51 8.40 -5.48
N ALA A 170 -6.46 7.62 -6.01
CA ALA A 170 -6.15 6.34 -6.64
C ALA A 170 -5.29 6.51 -7.90
N VAL A 171 -5.61 7.48 -8.75
CA VAL A 171 -4.84 7.83 -9.95
C VAL A 171 -3.43 8.29 -9.55
N ALA A 172 -3.32 9.16 -8.55
CA ALA A 172 -2.01 9.60 -8.07
C ALA A 172 -1.19 8.43 -7.48
N ILE A 173 -1.80 7.46 -6.79
CA ILE A 173 -1.11 6.23 -6.35
C ILE A 173 -0.59 5.43 -7.55
N ALA A 174 -1.43 5.25 -8.58
CA ALA A 174 -1.05 4.55 -9.81
C ALA A 174 0.14 5.21 -10.53
N ILE A 175 0.10 6.55 -10.67
CA ILE A 175 1.20 7.34 -11.24
C ILE A 175 2.45 7.26 -10.37
N GLY A 176 2.31 7.27 -9.04
CA GLY A 176 3.43 7.13 -8.12
C GLY A 176 4.18 5.81 -8.30
N TYR A 177 3.46 4.69 -8.33
CA TYR A 177 4.08 3.38 -8.57
C TYR A 177 4.61 3.21 -10.01
N GLY A 178 3.87 3.69 -11.02
CA GLY A 178 4.33 3.65 -12.40
C GLY A 178 5.61 4.47 -12.62
N GLY A 179 5.63 5.70 -12.10
CA GLY A 179 6.81 6.57 -12.12
C GLY A 179 7.99 5.97 -11.37
N ALA A 180 7.76 5.29 -10.23
CA ALA A 180 8.80 4.56 -9.51
C ALA A 180 9.39 3.40 -10.33
N ALA A 181 8.52 2.64 -11.00
CA ALA A 181 8.91 1.47 -11.78
C ALA A 181 9.77 1.88 -12.99
N THR A 182 9.43 2.97 -13.67
CA THR A 182 10.17 3.48 -14.84
C THR A 182 11.23 4.52 -14.49
N LEU A 183 11.47 4.82 -13.21
CA LEU A 183 12.38 5.90 -12.81
C LEU A 183 13.81 5.66 -13.29
N THR A 184 14.26 4.40 -13.13
CA THR A 184 15.62 3.98 -13.42
C THR A 184 15.60 2.88 -14.47
N ALA A 185 16.45 3.02 -15.49
CA ALA A 185 16.80 1.94 -16.41
C ALA A 185 18.23 1.48 -16.14
N ARG A 186 18.47 0.17 -16.25
CA ARG A 186 19.82 -0.39 -16.12
C ARG A 186 20.50 -0.32 -17.49
N ILE A 187 21.73 0.18 -17.50
CA ILE A 187 22.59 0.20 -18.68
C ILE A 187 23.70 -0.83 -18.48
N HIS A 188 23.87 -1.72 -19.44
CA HIS A 188 24.96 -2.69 -19.47
C HIS A 188 25.72 -2.54 -20.78
N THR A 189 27.05 -2.41 -20.72
CA THR A 189 27.89 -2.35 -21.93
C THR A 189 28.20 -3.77 -22.42
N SER A 190 27.74 -4.11 -23.62
CA SER A 190 27.86 -5.45 -24.21
C SER A 190 29.04 -5.60 -25.16
N GLY A 191 29.56 -4.49 -25.71
CA GLY A 191 30.62 -4.53 -26.74
C GLY A 191 31.32 -3.18 -26.96
N ILE A 192 32.49 -3.22 -27.60
CA ILE A 192 33.11 -2.03 -28.20
C ILE A 192 32.66 -1.96 -29.66
N CYS A 193 32.30 -0.77 -30.11
CA CYS A 193 31.70 -0.57 -31.42
C CYS A 193 32.48 0.45 -32.25
N ASP A 194 32.69 0.12 -33.52
CA ASP A 194 33.27 1.04 -34.50
C ASP A 194 32.31 2.22 -34.76
N LYS A 195 32.84 3.31 -35.33
CA LYS A 195 32.08 4.40 -35.97
C LYS A 195 31.06 3.88 -36.99
N GLU A 196 31.31 2.72 -37.60
CA GLU A 196 30.38 2.03 -38.51
C GLU A 196 29.35 1.14 -37.80
N PHE A 197 29.26 1.20 -36.46
CA PHE A 197 28.35 0.40 -35.63
C PHE A 197 28.61 -1.11 -35.65
N ASN A 198 29.76 -1.54 -36.16
CA ASN A 198 30.19 -2.94 -36.10
C ASN A 198 30.69 -3.27 -34.69
N ILE A 199 30.23 -4.37 -34.11
CA ILE A 199 30.72 -4.89 -32.83
C ILE A 199 32.11 -5.46 -33.06
N LEU A 200 33.14 -4.78 -32.55
CA LEU A 200 34.55 -5.16 -32.72
C LEU A 200 34.97 -6.28 -31.77
N GLY A 201 34.28 -6.41 -30.64
CA GLY A 201 34.56 -7.43 -29.63
C GLY A 201 33.92 -7.10 -28.29
N PRO A 202 34.04 -8.01 -27.31
CA PRO A 202 33.59 -7.75 -25.94
C PRO A 202 34.38 -6.57 -25.34
N PRO A 203 33.77 -5.79 -24.44
CA PRO A 203 34.46 -4.68 -23.81
C PRO A 203 35.55 -5.21 -22.88
N ILE A 204 36.66 -4.47 -22.78
CA ILE A 204 37.77 -4.80 -21.87
C ILE A 204 37.28 -4.83 -20.40
N TYR A 205 36.27 -4.01 -20.08
CA TYR A 205 35.59 -3.98 -18.79
C TYR A 205 34.09 -3.85 -19.01
N THR A 206 33.30 -4.74 -18.41
CA THR A 206 31.83 -4.58 -18.34
C THR A 206 31.50 -3.40 -17.44
N ALA A 207 31.19 -2.26 -18.04
CA ALA A 207 30.69 -1.09 -17.33
C ALA A 207 29.17 -1.21 -17.15
N TRP A 208 28.73 -0.97 -15.92
CA TRP A 208 27.33 -0.85 -15.56
C TRP A 208 27.00 0.63 -15.34
N GLY A 209 25.77 1.00 -15.65
CA GLY A 209 25.26 2.35 -15.47
C GLY A 209 23.82 2.37 -15.00
N VAL A 210 23.42 3.48 -14.40
CA VAL A 210 22.03 3.78 -14.10
C VAL A 210 21.61 4.95 -14.96
N ASP A 211 20.52 4.77 -15.69
CA ASP A 211 19.83 5.82 -16.42
C ASP A 211 18.63 6.30 -15.62
N ILE A 212 18.51 7.61 -15.40
CA ILE A 212 17.36 8.23 -14.73
C ILE A 212 16.60 9.06 -15.75
N SER A 213 15.32 8.75 -15.96
CA SER A 213 14.47 9.53 -16.84
C SER A 213 13.79 10.68 -16.10
N GLY A 214 13.79 11.87 -16.71
CA GLY A 214 13.18 13.07 -16.14
C GLY A 214 11.65 13.00 -16.06
N TYR A 215 10.98 12.38 -17.04
CA TYR A 215 9.50 12.30 -17.06
C TYR A 215 8.92 11.49 -15.89
N PRO A 216 9.34 10.23 -15.64
CA PRO A 216 8.90 9.48 -14.47
C PRO A 216 9.17 10.23 -13.17
N LEU A 217 10.30 10.91 -13.05
CA LEU A 217 10.68 11.64 -11.84
C LEU A 217 9.76 12.85 -11.57
N VAL A 218 9.39 13.60 -12.62
CA VAL A 218 8.38 14.67 -12.51
C VAL A 218 7.01 14.11 -12.15
N MET A 219 6.59 13.03 -12.82
CA MET A 219 5.28 12.41 -12.59
C MET A 219 5.16 11.80 -11.19
N LEU A 220 6.20 11.13 -10.72
CA LEU A 220 6.33 10.62 -9.35
C LEU A 220 6.23 11.78 -8.34
N GLY A 221 6.99 12.85 -8.57
CA GLY A 221 6.94 14.04 -7.72
C GLY A 221 5.54 14.65 -7.68
N GLY A 222 4.88 14.80 -8.83
CA GLY A 222 3.52 15.32 -8.94
C GLY A 222 2.47 14.42 -8.26
N ALA A 223 2.61 13.10 -8.38
CA ALA A 223 1.77 12.13 -7.69
C ALA A 223 1.86 12.25 -6.16
N LEU A 224 3.08 12.30 -5.63
CA LEU A 224 3.31 12.52 -4.19
C LEU A 224 2.80 13.89 -3.74
N TRP A 225 2.94 14.92 -4.58
CA TRP A 225 2.41 16.26 -4.29
C TRP A 225 0.88 16.24 -4.12
N VAL A 226 0.17 15.59 -5.05
CA VAL A 226 -1.30 15.45 -4.99
C VAL A 226 -1.71 14.70 -3.73
N GLN A 227 -1.03 13.60 -3.36
CA GLN A 227 -1.31 12.89 -2.11
C GLN A 227 -1.09 13.79 -0.88
N SER A 228 0.00 14.54 -0.87
CA SER A 228 0.32 15.50 0.18
C SER A 228 -0.74 16.59 0.31
N LEU A 229 -1.20 17.17 -0.80
CA LEU A 229 -2.27 18.18 -0.79
C LEU A 229 -3.58 17.63 -0.23
N ILE A 230 -3.97 16.42 -0.64
CA ILE A 230 -5.18 15.76 -0.12
C ILE A 230 -5.02 15.49 1.38
N SER A 231 -3.86 14.98 1.81
CA SER A 231 -3.58 14.75 3.23
C SER A 231 -3.55 16.04 4.05
N ILE A 232 -2.94 17.12 3.55
CA ILE A 232 -2.93 18.44 4.20
C ILE A 232 -4.36 18.99 4.29
N TRP A 233 -5.15 18.91 3.22
CA TRP A 233 -6.54 19.34 3.22
C TRP A 233 -7.36 18.57 4.27
N THR A 234 -7.14 17.26 4.35
CA THR A 234 -7.71 16.41 5.40
C THR A 234 -7.29 16.85 6.80
N LEU A 235 -5.99 17.08 7.04
CA LEU A 235 -5.48 17.49 8.36
C LEU A 235 -6.00 18.88 8.77
N ILE A 236 -6.12 19.82 7.83
CA ILE A 236 -6.72 21.14 8.08
C ILE A 236 -8.18 21.00 8.48
N LEU A 237 -8.95 20.11 7.84
CA LEU A 237 -10.34 19.86 8.26
C LEU A 237 -10.44 19.20 9.64
N ILE A 238 -9.48 18.36 10.00
CA ILE A 238 -9.42 17.70 11.32
C ILE A 238 -9.04 18.70 12.42
N PHE A 239 -8.06 19.56 12.16
CA PHE A 239 -7.44 20.43 13.17
C PHE A 239 -7.86 21.90 13.11
N GLY A 240 -8.77 22.25 12.20
CA GLY A 240 -9.22 23.63 12.01
C GLY A 240 -9.84 24.23 13.29
N PRO A 241 -9.67 25.55 13.52
CA PRO A 241 -10.04 26.23 14.76
C PRO A 241 -11.52 26.12 15.12
N GLU A 242 -12.39 26.00 14.11
CA GLU A 242 -13.85 25.90 14.29
C GLU A 242 -14.35 24.46 14.49
N LYS A 243 -13.50 23.44 14.31
CA LYS A 243 -13.92 22.03 14.27
C LYS A 243 -13.07 21.17 15.21
N LYS A 244 -13.22 21.36 16.53
CA LYS A 244 -12.78 20.43 17.60
C LYS A 244 -13.41 19.01 17.52
N THR A 245 -13.97 18.63 16.38
CA THR A 245 -14.93 17.52 16.25
C THR A 245 -14.31 16.22 15.78
N ILE A 246 -13.10 16.22 15.19
CA ILE A 246 -12.46 15.00 14.73
C ILE A 246 -11.33 14.64 15.72
N LYS A 247 -11.59 13.66 16.58
CA LYS A 247 -10.57 13.14 17.49
C LYS A 247 -9.68 12.13 16.75
N THR A 248 -8.60 11.64 17.36
CA THR A 248 -7.77 10.58 16.76
C THR A 248 -8.55 9.28 16.66
N TRP A 249 -8.33 8.47 15.60
CA TRP A 249 -8.89 7.13 15.49
C TRP A 249 -7.83 6.12 15.91
N SER A 250 -8.12 5.29 16.92
CA SER A 250 -7.20 4.25 17.35
C SER A 250 -7.14 3.13 16.31
N SER A 251 -5.98 2.49 16.17
CA SER A 251 -5.88 1.21 15.45
C SER A 251 -6.51 0.06 16.24
N ASP A 252 -6.86 0.29 17.51
CA ASP A 252 -7.56 -0.65 18.36
C ASP A 252 -9.08 -0.42 18.28
N PRO A 253 -9.86 -1.41 17.76
CA PRO A 253 -11.30 -1.28 17.65
C PRO A 253 -11.98 -1.12 19.02
N VAL A 254 -11.40 -1.66 20.09
CA VAL A 254 -11.99 -1.63 21.44
C VAL A 254 -11.99 -0.21 21.99
N VAL A 255 -10.85 0.48 21.85
CA VAL A 255 -10.73 1.90 22.24
C VAL A 255 -11.75 2.76 21.50
N ASN A 256 -11.91 2.52 20.20
CA ASN A 256 -12.88 3.27 19.39
C ASN A 256 -14.32 2.98 19.81
N ALA A 257 -14.67 1.73 20.12
CA ALA A 257 -16.01 1.38 20.55
C ALA A 257 -16.36 1.95 21.92
N VAL A 258 -15.44 1.88 22.90
CA VAL A 258 -15.61 2.52 24.21
C VAL A 258 -15.83 4.01 24.01
N PHE A 259 -15.01 4.65 23.19
CA PHE A 259 -15.18 6.06 22.86
C PHE A 259 -16.56 6.36 22.25
N MET A 260 -17.07 5.50 21.37
CA MET A 260 -18.42 5.65 20.78
C MET A 260 -19.54 5.53 21.81
N ILE A 261 -19.43 4.60 22.77
CA ILE A 261 -20.38 4.46 23.88
C ILE A 261 -20.43 5.77 24.68
N LEU A 262 -19.26 6.28 25.04
CA LEU A 262 -19.12 7.46 25.91
C LEU A 262 -19.61 8.76 25.27
N THR A 263 -19.48 8.86 23.95
CA THR A 263 -19.97 10.03 23.21
C THR A 263 -21.46 9.96 22.88
N GLY A 264 -22.17 8.89 23.29
CA GLY A 264 -23.57 8.67 22.96
C GLY A 264 -23.81 8.50 21.46
N GLY A 265 -22.76 8.19 20.69
CA GLY A 265 -22.78 8.24 19.23
C GLY A 265 -23.51 7.07 18.55
N MET A 266 -23.94 6.05 19.30
CA MET A 266 -24.76 4.97 18.78
C MET A 266 -25.86 4.59 19.77
N TYR A 267 -27.10 4.54 19.26
CA TYR A 267 -28.24 4.02 19.98
C TYR A 267 -28.00 2.53 20.29
N PHE A 268 -28.11 2.18 21.58
CA PHE A 268 -28.10 0.78 22.02
C PHE A 268 -29.23 0.04 21.30
N ALA A 269 -28.88 -0.91 20.43
CA ALA A 269 -29.86 -1.90 20.00
C ALA A 269 -30.32 -2.65 21.25
N ASP A 270 -31.64 -2.79 21.43
CA ASP A 270 -32.24 -3.39 22.62
C ASP A 270 -31.55 -4.71 23.00
N PRO A 271 -30.87 -4.78 24.16
CA PRO A 271 -30.09 -5.94 24.55
C PRO A 271 -30.94 -7.20 24.76
N ARG A 272 -32.27 -7.08 24.83
CA ARG A 272 -33.18 -8.15 25.28
C ARG A 272 -33.51 -9.21 24.23
N ASN A 273 -33.35 -8.95 22.92
CA ASN A 273 -33.89 -9.84 21.87
C ASN A 273 -32.90 -10.79 21.18
N HIS A 274 -31.66 -10.92 21.67
CA HIS A 274 -30.65 -11.76 21.01
C HIS A 274 -29.88 -12.67 21.97
N THR A 275 -30.54 -13.76 22.36
CA THR A 275 -29.99 -14.92 23.10
C THR A 275 -29.20 -15.91 22.21
N GLN A 276 -28.92 -15.56 20.95
CA GLN A 276 -28.11 -16.43 20.11
C GLN A 276 -26.66 -16.42 20.59
N ARG A 277 -26.17 -17.61 20.96
CA ARG A 277 -24.75 -17.85 21.25
C ARG A 277 -23.92 -17.30 20.08
N PRO A 278 -22.82 -16.57 20.34
CA PRO A 278 -21.96 -16.08 19.28
C PRO A 278 -21.43 -17.26 18.46
N LEU A 279 -21.91 -17.40 17.23
CA LEU A 279 -21.42 -18.41 16.31
C LEU A 279 -19.99 -18.04 15.91
N ARG A 280 -19.03 -18.90 16.25
CA ARG A 280 -17.61 -18.79 15.85
C ARG A 280 -17.49 -19.02 14.34
N MET A 281 -17.73 -17.97 13.58
CA MET A 281 -17.64 -17.98 12.13
C MET A 281 -16.35 -17.30 11.72
N SER A 282 -15.62 -17.92 10.80
CA SER A 282 -14.52 -17.26 10.09
C SER A 282 -15.03 -15.96 9.44
N VAL A 283 -14.18 -14.92 9.32
CA VAL A 283 -14.58 -13.66 8.66
C VAL A 283 -15.13 -13.90 7.27
N TYR A 284 -14.62 -14.91 6.56
CA TYR A 284 -15.08 -15.27 5.23
C TYR A 284 -16.58 -15.59 5.22
N LYS A 285 -17.11 -16.21 6.28
CA LYS A 285 -18.55 -16.51 6.40
C LYS A 285 -19.34 -15.30 6.90
N GLN A 286 -18.79 -14.54 7.84
CA GLN A 286 -19.49 -13.45 8.51
C GLN A 286 -19.59 -12.16 7.66
N VAL A 287 -18.54 -11.82 6.90
CA VAL A 287 -18.44 -10.56 6.15
C VAL A 287 -18.40 -10.84 4.66
N SER A 288 -19.53 -10.61 3.96
CA SER A 288 -19.64 -10.83 2.51
C SER A 288 -18.60 -10.07 1.70
N ARG A 289 -18.23 -8.85 2.14
CA ARG A 289 -17.20 -8.03 1.49
C ARG A 289 -15.84 -8.72 1.50
N VAL A 290 -15.46 -9.41 2.58
CA VAL A 290 -14.17 -10.12 2.63
C VAL A 290 -14.12 -11.25 1.61
N ARG A 291 -15.23 -11.99 1.39
CA ARG A 291 -15.29 -13.00 0.32
C ARG A 291 -15.02 -12.40 -1.06
N TRP A 292 -15.63 -11.25 -1.32
CA TRP A 292 -15.42 -10.55 -2.59
C TRP A 292 -13.97 -10.08 -2.72
N LEU A 293 -13.40 -9.46 -1.70
CA LEU A 293 -11.99 -9.02 -1.69
C LEU A 293 -11.02 -10.18 -1.93
N VAL A 294 -11.21 -11.31 -1.24
CA VAL A 294 -10.39 -12.52 -1.42
C VAL A 294 -10.49 -13.05 -2.86
N ARG A 295 -11.69 -13.06 -3.46
CA ARG A 295 -11.86 -13.43 -4.88
C ARG A 295 -11.13 -12.46 -5.82
N VAL A 296 -11.15 -11.16 -5.54
CA VAL A 296 -10.42 -10.16 -6.34
C VAL A 296 -8.91 -10.45 -6.33
N ILE A 297 -8.35 -10.84 -5.18
CA ILE A 297 -6.93 -11.25 -5.09
C ILE A 297 -6.64 -12.50 -5.93
N TRP A 298 -7.53 -13.50 -5.91
CA TRP A 298 -7.37 -14.68 -6.76
C TRP A 298 -7.47 -14.36 -8.25
N VAL A 299 -8.35 -13.43 -8.64
CA VAL A 299 -8.43 -12.92 -10.02
C VAL A 299 -7.13 -12.24 -10.42
N ALA A 300 -6.53 -11.44 -9.55
CA ALA A 300 -5.24 -10.81 -9.79
C ALA A 300 -4.12 -11.85 -10.05
N PHE A 301 -4.05 -12.89 -9.22
CA PHE A 301 -3.12 -14.01 -9.44
C PHE A 301 -3.40 -14.70 -10.79
N ALA A 302 -4.67 -14.99 -11.10
CA ALA A 302 -5.03 -15.65 -12.36
C ALA A 302 -4.65 -14.81 -13.59
N ILE A 303 -4.81 -13.47 -13.53
CA ILE A 303 -4.36 -12.55 -14.58
C ILE A 303 -2.85 -12.66 -14.76
N LEU A 304 -2.07 -12.56 -13.69
CA LEU A 304 -0.60 -12.65 -13.75
C LEU A 304 -0.12 -14.01 -14.25
N ALA A 305 -0.73 -15.10 -13.78
CA ALA A 305 -0.42 -16.45 -14.24
C ALA A 305 -0.74 -16.64 -15.74
N THR A 306 -1.84 -16.05 -16.22
CA THR A 306 -2.20 -16.05 -17.64
C THR A 306 -1.16 -15.27 -18.45
N CYS A 307 -0.80 -14.06 -18.01
CA CYS A 307 0.26 -13.28 -18.63
C CYS A 307 1.60 -14.04 -18.67
N LEU A 308 1.94 -14.77 -17.61
CA LEU A 308 3.14 -15.59 -17.53
C LEU A 308 3.15 -16.71 -18.58
N VAL A 309 2.04 -17.44 -18.73
CA VAL A 309 1.90 -18.51 -19.74
C VAL A 309 1.98 -17.93 -21.16
N ILE A 310 1.30 -16.81 -21.40
CA ILE A 310 1.35 -16.10 -22.69
C ILE A 310 2.78 -15.67 -23.01
N THR A 311 3.47 -15.07 -22.02
CA THR A 311 4.87 -14.63 -22.17
C THR A 311 5.77 -15.82 -22.48
N ALA A 312 5.63 -16.94 -21.77
CA ALA A 312 6.39 -18.15 -22.04
C ALA A 312 6.15 -18.70 -23.46
N TYR A 313 4.89 -18.70 -23.90
CA TYR A 313 4.56 -19.15 -25.25
C TYR A 313 5.24 -18.29 -26.32
N PHE A 314 5.11 -16.96 -26.24
CA PHE A 314 5.69 -16.06 -27.22
C PHE A 314 7.22 -15.97 -27.14
N ALA A 315 7.79 -16.03 -25.94
CA ALA A 315 9.24 -16.08 -25.73
C ALA A 315 9.86 -17.31 -26.42
N LYS A 316 9.18 -18.46 -26.32
CA LYS A 316 9.59 -19.67 -27.04
C LYS A 316 9.54 -19.48 -28.55
N GLN A 317 8.50 -18.84 -29.07
CA GLN A 317 8.37 -18.58 -30.52
C GLN A 317 9.43 -17.58 -31.03
N GLN A 318 9.85 -16.63 -30.20
CA GLN A 318 10.92 -15.68 -30.51
C GLN A 318 12.34 -16.26 -30.31
N GLY A 319 12.45 -17.48 -29.78
CA GLY A 319 13.75 -18.10 -29.48
C GLY A 319 14.49 -17.45 -28.30
N SER A 320 13.82 -16.61 -27.50
CA SER A 320 14.44 -15.85 -26.40
C SER A 320 14.77 -16.68 -25.15
N PHE A 321 14.52 -17.99 -25.18
CA PHE A 321 14.99 -18.95 -24.17
C PHE A 321 16.37 -19.54 -24.47
N ALA A 322 17.02 -19.15 -25.57
CA ALA A 322 18.38 -19.60 -25.85
C ALA A 322 19.32 -19.10 -24.74
N ILE A 323 20.14 -20.00 -24.18
CA ILE A 323 21.11 -19.65 -23.12
C ILE A 323 22.09 -18.58 -23.62
N ASP A 324 22.39 -18.59 -24.92
CA ASP A 324 23.28 -17.62 -25.58
C ASP A 324 22.73 -16.18 -25.56
N GLN A 325 21.44 -15.99 -25.24
CA GLN A 325 20.82 -14.67 -25.06
C GLN A 325 21.06 -14.11 -23.64
N ILE A 326 21.56 -14.92 -22.71
CA ILE A 326 21.99 -14.45 -21.39
C ILE A 326 23.36 -13.78 -21.56
N GLN A 327 23.36 -12.51 -21.95
CA GLN A 327 24.59 -11.71 -21.99
C GLN A 327 24.98 -11.35 -20.54
N GLY A 328 25.94 -12.09 -19.98
CA GLY A 328 26.47 -11.86 -18.63
C GLY A 328 25.53 -12.26 -17.50
N ASP A 329 25.46 -11.45 -16.44
CA ASP A 329 24.65 -11.73 -15.23
C ASP A 329 23.18 -11.25 -15.34
N ASP A 330 22.73 -10.78 -16.49
CA ASP A 330 21.38 -10.22 -16.64
C ASP A 330 20.33 -11.29 -16.93
N TRP A 331 19.87 -11.92 -15.86
CA TRP A 331 18.76 -12.89 -15.86
C TRP A 331 17.44 -12.35 -16.45
N THR A 332 17.31 -11.03 -16.64
CA THR A 332 16.10 -10.43 -17.25
C THR A 332 16.02 -10.64 -18.76
N GLY A 333 17.13 -11.00 -19.41
CA GLY A 333 17.20 -11.40 -20.81
C GLY A 333 16.71 -12.82 -21.09
N PHE A 334 16.43 -13.64 -20.06
CA PHE A 334 15.93 -15.00 -20.27
C PHE A 334 14.41 -15.00 -20.47
N GLY A 335 13.97 -15.36 -21.68
CA GLY A 335 12.56 -15.54 -22.00
C GLY A 335 11.77 -14.24 -22.05
N PHE A 336 12.26 -13.22 -22.76
CA PHE A 336 11.50 -11.99 -22.95
C PHE A 336 10.58 -12.06 -24.17
N VAL A 337 9.53 -11.23 -24.15
CA VAL A 337 8.67 -10.93 -25.30
C VAL A 337 8.74 -9.45 -25.58
N GLN A 338 9.03 -9.11 -26.83
CA GLN A 338 9.03 -7.74 -27.32
C GLN A 338 7.88 -7.51 -28.30
N ALA A 339 7.14 -6.42 -28.10
CA ALA A 339 6.08 -5.97 -29.00
C ALA A 339 6.28 -4.47 -29.33
N PRO A 340 6.44 -4.08 -30.61
CA PRO A 340 6.60 -2.68 -30.97
C PRO A 340 5.32 -1.89 -30.68
N ILE A 341 5.44 -0.72 -30.05
CA ILE A 341 4.29 0.11 -29.63
C ILE A 341 3.87 1.12 -30.74
N GLY A 342 4.62 1.19 -31.84
CA GLY A 342 4.33 2.09 -32.96
C GLY A 342 5.61 2.57 -33.64
N PRO A 343 5.55 3.58 -34.53
CA PRO A 343 6.74 4.19 -35.11
C PRO A 343 7.62 4.74 -33.98
N THR A 344 8.85 4.23 -33.91
CA THR A 344 9.83 4.37 -32.82
C THR A 344 10.20 5.82 -32.45
N SER A 345 9.79 6.80 -33.25
CA SER A 345 10.02 8.23 -33.00
C SER A 345 8.91 8.94 -32.21
N LEU A 346 7.72 8.34 -32.06
CA LEU A 346 6.54 9.02 -31.49
C LEU A 346 6.14 8.55 -30.09
N VAL A 347 6.53 7.33 -29.68
CA VAL A 347 6.32 6.88 -28.29
C VAL A 347 7.36 7.55 -27.42
N THR A 348 6.93 8.66 -26.87
CA THR A 348 7.70 9.53 -25.99
C THR A 348 7.68 8.92 -24.60
N ASP A 349 8.79 9.00 -23.85
CA ASP A 349 8.97 8.32 -22.55
C ASP A 349 7.79 8.51 -21.58
N TRP A 350 7.11 9.67 -21.63
CA TRP A 350 5.91 9.94 -20.83
C TRP A 350 4.73 8.99 -21.11
N ALA A 351 4.56 8.52 -22.35
CA ALA A 351 3.52 7.56 -22.70
C ALA A 351 3.82 6.19 -22.07
N GLY A 352 5.09 5.79 -22.07
CA GLY A 352 5.55 4.60 -21.35
C GLY A 352 5.23 4.66 -19.86
N VAL A 353 5.49 5.82 -19.22
CA VAL A 353 5.11 6.04 -17.81
C VAL A 353 3.61 5.90 -17.58
N LEU A 354 2.76 6.42 -18.48
CA LEU A 354 1.30 6.31 -18.33
C LEU A 354 0.81 4.86 -18.43
N ILE A 355 1.33 4.09 -19.39
CA ILE A 355 1.01 2.66 -19.55
C ILE A 355 1.46 1.91 -18.30
N GLN A 356 2.70 2.11 -17.86
CA GLN A 356 3.23 1.49 -16.64
C GLN A 356 2.42 1.88 -15.41
N SER A 357 1.99 3.14 -15.30
CA SER A 357 1.13 3.63 -14.22
C SER A 357 -0.22 2.92 -14.20
N GLY A 358 -0.82 2.68 -15.36
CA GLY A 358 -2.07 1.90 -15.45
C GLY A 358 -1.89 0.48 -14.91
N MET A 359 -0.81 -0.20 -15.32
CA MET A 359 -0.50 -1.57 -14.91
C MET A 359 -0.14 -1.66 -13.42
N SER A 360 0.77 -0.82 -12.94
CA SER A 360 1.15 -0.72 -11.53
C SER A 360 -0.01 -0.27 -10.63
N GLY A 361 -0.91 0.58 -11.15
CA GLY A 361 -2.13 1.00 -10.46
C GLY A 361 -3.09 -0.15 -10.20
N LEU A 362 -3.26 -1.05 -11.18
CA LEU A 362 -4.07 -2.24 -11.02
C LEU A 362 -3.50 -3.18 -9.93
N LEU A 363 -2.18 -3.38 -9.92
CA LEU A 363 -1.50 -4.14 -8.85
C LEU A 363 -1.64 -3.48 -7.49
N ALA A 364 -1.49 -2.16 -7.42
CA ALA A 364 -1.65 -1.40 -6.17
C ALA A 364 -3.08 -1.55 -5.64
N PHE A 365 -4.09 -1.53 -6.51
CA PHE A 365 -5.48 -1.76 -6.13
C PHE A 365 -5.68 -3.15 -5.50
N PHE A 366 -5.10 -4.20 -6.09
CA PHE A 366 -5.15 -5.55 -5.50
C PHE A 366 -4.47 -5.59 -4.14
N MET A 367 -3.28 -5.01 -3.99
CA MET A 367 -2.59 -4.96 -2.69
C MET A 367 -3.36 -4.16 -1.64
N HIS A 368 -4.06 -3.10 -2.04
CA HIS A 368 -4.95 -2.39 -1.12
C HIS A 368 -6.18 -3.20 -0.71
N CYS A 369 -6.68 -4.09 -1.57
CA CYS A 369 -7.72 -5.05 -1.18
C CYS A 369 -7.18 -6.04 -0.13
N ALA A 370 -5.93 -6.48 -0.26
CA ALA A 370 -5.25 -7.32 0.72
C ALA A 370 -5.13 -6.63 2.09
N ASP A 371 -4.73 -5.35 2.11
CA ASP A 371 -4.64 -4.54 3.32
C ASP A 371 -5.97 -4.52 4.09
N VAL A 372 -7.09 -4.33 3.38
CA VAL A 372 -8.43 -4.31 3.99
C VAL A 372 -8.77 -5.63 4.67
N VAL A 373 -8.46 -6.77 4.04
CA VAL A 373 -8.70 -8.10 4.63
C VAL A 373 -7.84 -8.28 5.89
N ALA A 374 -6.58 -7.88 5.85
CA ALA A 374 -5.71 -7.94 7.02
C ALA A 374 -6.16 -7.01 8.16
N TYR A 375 -6.73 -5.84 7.85
CA TYR A 375 -7.28 -4.97 8.89
C TYR A 375 -8.47 -5.61 9.62
N PHE A 376 -9.40 -6.26 8.91
CA PHE A 376 -10.48 -7.02 9.57
C PHE A 376 -9.96 -8.11 10.52
N MET A 377 -8.90 -8.80 10.12
CA MET A 377 -8.24 -9.82 10.96
C MET A 377 -7.56 -9.21 12.18
N ASN A 378 -6.87 -8.09 11.97
CA ASN A 378 -6.17 -7.38 13.02
C ASN A 378 -7.14 -6.80 14.04
N ASP A 379 -8.32 -6.35 13.62
CA ASP A 379 -9.39 -5.89 14.49
C ASP A 379 -9.89 -7.01 15.40
N ASP A 380 -10.16 -8.20 14.83
CA ASP A 380 -10.62 -9.35 15.62
C ASP A 380 -9.56 -9.84 16.59
N VAL A 381 -8.29 -9.94 16.18
CA VAL A 381 -7.18 -10.31 17.08
C VAL A 381 -7.02 -9.32 18.22
N SER A 382 -7.16 -8.01 17.94
CA SER A 382 -7.14 -6.98 18.99
C SER A 382 -8.30 -7.15 19.97
N TRP A 383 -9.49 -7.47 19.46
CA TRP A 383 -10.64 -7.77 20.30
C TRP A 383 -10.44 -9.04 21.15
N GLN A 384 -9.93 -10.13 20.58
CA GLN A 384 -9.68 -11.37 21.34
C GLN A 384 -8.63 -11.16 22.43
N ASP A 385 -7.54 -10.45 22.15
CA ASP A 385 -6.51 -10.12 23.15
C ASP A 385 -7.06 -9.21 24.26
N ALA A 386 -7.97 -8.29 23.95
CA ALA A 386 -8.66 -7.49 24.96
C ALA A 386 -9.64 -8.34 25.79
N TYR A 387 -10.39 -9.22 25.14
CA TYR A 387 -11.36 -10.09 25.78
C TYR A 387 -10.70 -11.11 26.71
N SER A 388 -9.59 -11.74 26.29
CA SER A 388 -8.87 -12.72 27.10
C SER A 388 -8.26 -12.10 28.34
N ARG A 389 -7.63 -10.92 28.20
CA ARG A 389 -7.06 -10.19 29.35
C ARG A 389 -8.14 -9.73 30.32
N TYR A 390 -9.27 -9.27 29.81
CA TYR A 390 -10.41 -8.91 30.65
C TYR A 390 -10.96 -10.12 31.43
N ALA A 391 -10.92 -11.31 30.84
CA ALA A 391 -11.30 -12.53 31.53
C ALA A 391 -10.34 -12.91 32.67
N GLU A 392 -9.07 -12.51 32.59
CA GLU A 392 -8.04 -12.78 33.60
C GLU A 392 -7.95 -11.69 34.68
N ASP A 393 -8.05 -10.42 34.29
CA ASP A 393 -8.00 -9.26 35.18
C ASP A 393 -8.93 -8.14 34.64
N PRO A 394 -10.10 -7.94 35.28
CA PRO A 394 -11.06 -6.90 34.90
C PRO A 394 -10.50 -5.47 34.96
N ASP A 395 -9.47 -5.24 35.78
CA ASP A 395 -8.85 -3.92 35.97
C ASP A 395 -7.70 -3.67 34.98
N ALA A 396 -7.22 -4.72 34.27
CA ALA A 396 -6.11 -4.65 33.32
C ALA A 396 -6.50 -4.10 31.93
N PHE A 397 -7.52 -3.24 31.83
CA PHE A 397 -7.97 -2.61 30.58
C PHE A 397 -6.97 -1.57 30.00
N VAL A 398 -5.67 -1.80 30.15
CA VAL A 398 -4.62 -1.01 29.50
C VAL A 398 -4.17 -1.76 28.25
N PRO A 399 -4.75 -1.47 27.07
CA PRO A 399 -4.27 -2.06 25.84
C PRO A 399 -2.79 -1.69 25.63
N LYS A 400 -1.93 -2.71 25.48
CA LYS A 400 -0.56 -2.51 24.98
C LYS A 400 -0.66 -2.12 23.50
N LEU A 401 -0.82 -0.82 23.26
CA LEU A 401 -1.14 -0.20 21.96
C LEU A 401 -0.08 -0.40 20.87
N TRP A 402 1.11 -0.89 21.20
CA TRP A 402 2.23 -1.03 20.28
C TRP A 402 2.68 -2.49 20.15
N ARG A 403 1.79 -3.34 19.64
CA ARG A 403 2.24 -4.61 19.06
C ARG A 403 2.42 -4.39 17.57
N PHE A 404 3.68 -4.43 17.14
CA PHE A 404 4.03 -4.52 15.73
C PHE A 404 3.31 -5.74 15.13
N LYS A 405 2.23 -5.50 14.37
CA LYS A 405 1.45 -6.58 13.78
C LYS A 405 2.22 -7.08 12.57
N TRP A 406 2.92 -8.21 12.72
CA TRP A 406 3.75 -8.82 11.68
C TRP A 406 3.02 -8.97 10.34
N ARG A 407 1.69 -9.16 10.35
CA ARG A 407 0.83 -9.23 9.16
C ARG A 407 0.91 -7.97 8.31
N ASN A 408 0.96 -6.79 8.94
CA ASN A 408 1.10 -5.51 8.23
C ASN A 408 2.50 -5.35 7.67
N LEU A 409 3.54 -5.84 8.37
CA LEU A 409 4.90 -5.84 7.84
C LEU A 409 4.99 -6.73 6.61
N VAL A 410 4.44 -7.96 6.67
CA VAL A 410 4.46 -8.90 5.54
C VAL A 410 3.75 -8.30 4.33
N LEU A 411 2.60 -7.66 4.52
CA LEU A 411 1.90 -6.98 3.42
C LEU A 411 2.66 -5.77 2.89
N PHE A 412 3.28 -4.97 3.76
CA PHE A 412 4.12 -3.84 3.34
C PHE A 412 5.32 -4.29 2.50
N VAL A 413 6.01 -5.35 2.95
CA VAL A 413 7.13 -5.96 2.21
C VAL A 413 6.61 -6.51 0.88
N ALA A 414 5.54 -7.30 0.89
CA ALA A 414 4.96 -7.86 -0.34
C ALA A 414 4.55 -6.77 -1.34
N LYS A 415 3.94 -5.69 -0.86
CA LYS A 415 3.51 -4.56 -1.69
C LYS A 415 4.69 -3.86 -2.35
N SER A 416 5.73 -3.57 -1.57
CA SER A 416 6.97 -2.94 -2.07
C SER A 416 7.68 -3.87 -3.07
N SER A 417 7.81 -5.16 -2.75
CA SER A 417 8.47 -6.16 -3.58
C SER A 417 7.72 -6.44 -4.89
N ILE A 418 6.39 -6.56 -4.85
CA ILE A 418 5.57 -6.78 -6.05
C ILE A 418 5.74 -5.61 -7.01
N GLN A 419 5.64 -4.37 -6.53
CA GLN A 419 5.76 -3.18 -7.39
C GLN A 419 7.17 -3.06 -7.98
N TRP A 420 8.19 -3.32 -7.17
CA TRP A 420 9.58 -3.30 -7.60
C TRP A 420 9.88 -4.37 -8.67
N VAL A 421 9.58 -5.64 -8.38
CA VAL A 421 9.86 -6.74 -9.31
C VAL A 421 9.00 -6.64 -10.57
N PHE A 422 7.78 -6.11 -10.46
CA PHE A 422 6.93 -5.84 -11.61
C PHE A 422 7.53 -4.78 -12.54
N GLY A 423 8.16 -3.75 -11.98
CA GLY A 423 8.92 -2.77 -12.78
C GLY A 423 10.09 -3.38 -13.57
N TYR A 424 10.63 -4.52 -13.14
CA TYR A 424 11.58 -5.31 -13.95
C TYR A 424 10.89 -6.28 -14.92
N ALA A 425 9.71 -6.78 -14.55
CA ALA A 425 8.96 -7.71 -15.39
C ALA A 425 8.46 -7.05 -16.67
N THR A 426 8.20 -5.74 -16.63
CA THR A 426 7.62 -4.99 -17.73
C THR A 426 8.37 -3.69 -17.94
N SER A 427 8.85 -3.45 -19.16
CA SER A 427 9.35 -2.14 -19.58
C SER A 427 8.51 -1.61 -20.74
N VAL A 428 8.24 -0.31 -20.72
CA VAL A 428 7.49 0.39 -21.76
C VAL A 428 8.35 1.53 -22.29
N ASP A 429 9.18 1.23 -23.29
CA ASP A 429 10.00 2.21 -23.98
C ASP A 429 9.50 2.36 -25.43
N ALA A 430 10.40 2.33 -26.43
CA ALA A 430 10.01 2.21 -27.84
C ALA A 430 9.32 0.87 -28.15
N VAL A 431 9.57 -0.12 -27.30
CA VAL A 431 9.05 -1.47 -27.39
C VAL A 431 8.46 -1.82 -26.02
N PHE A 432 7.36 -2.55 -26.03
CA PHE A 432 6.81 -3.16 -24.83
C PHE A 432 7.53 -4.47 -24.60
N THR A 433 8.32 -4.54 -23.53
CA THR A 433 9.10 -5.71 -23.17
C THR A 433 8.48 -6.35 -21.93
N VAL A 434 8.22 -7.65 -22.00
CA VAL A 434 7.81 -8.45 -20.84
C VAL A 434 8.82 -9.55 -20.62
N SER A 435 9.52 -9.53 -19.49
CA SER A 435 10.52 -10.53 -19.11
C SER A 435 9.88 -11.66 -18.30
N PHE A 436 10.08 -12.90 -18.72
CA PHE A 436 9.47 -14.08 -18.10
C PHE A 436 9.90 -14.28 -16.64
N VAL A 437 11.20 -14.23 -16.33
CA VAL A 437 11.70 -14.54 -14.98
C VAL A 437 11.15 -13.59 -13.90
N PRO A 438 11.24 -12.25 -14.04
CA PRO A 438 10.68 -11.36 -13.02
C PRO A 438 9.15 -11.48 -12.95
N LEU A 439 8.47 -11.73 -14.08
CA LEU A 439 7.02 -11.97 -14.07
C LEU A 439 6.65 -13.25 -13.30
N ALA A 440 7.46 -14.31 -13.41
CA ALA A 440 7.28 -15.55 -12.63
C ALA A 440 7.44 -15.30 -11.13
N VAL A 441 8.43 -14.49 -10.74
CA VAL A 441 8.64 -14.09 -9.34
C VAL A 441 7.44 -13.29 -8.81
N VAL A 442 6.98 -12.28 -9.54
CA VAL A 442 5.78 -11.49 -9.14
C VAL A 442 4.55 -12.38 -9.00
N THR A 443 4.33 -13.27 -9.97
CA THR A 443 3.21 -14.23 -9.96
C THR A 443 3.29 -15.14 -8.74
N THR A 444 4.48 -15.60 -8.37
CA THR A 444 4.71 -16.45 -7.20
C THR A 444 4.46 -15.70 -5.89
N ILE A 445 4.98 -14.47 -5.76
CA ILE A 445 4.69 -13.64 -4.58
C ILE A 445 3.18 -13.38 -4.47
N MET A 446 2.51 -13.10 -5.59
CA MET A 446 1.06 -12.86 -5.58
C MET A 446 0.26 -14.12 -5.21
N LEU A 447 0.70 -15.32 -5.62
CA LEU A 447 0.13 -16.59 -5.16
C LEU A 447 0.27 -16.75 -3.64
N LEU A 448 1.46 -16.46 -3.09
CA LEU A 448 1.70 -16.52 -1.65
C LEU A 448 0.81 -15.54 -0.89
N VAL A 449 0.62 -14.32 -1.40
CA VAL A 449 -0.32 -13.34 -0.84
C VAL A 449 -1.76 -13.88 -0.89
N ALA A 450 -2.20 -14.45 -2.02
CA ALA A 450 -3.52 -15.04 -2.16
C ALA A 450 -3.79 -16.18 -1.17
N ILE A 451 -2.85 -17.13 -1.06
CA ILE A 451 -2.93 -18.24 -0.10
C ILE A 451 -2.95 -17.73 1.34
N THR A 452 -2.08 -16.77 1.66
CA THR A 452 -2.01 -16.18 3.00
C THR A 452 -3.33 -15.51 3.38
N LEU A 453 -3.92 -14.71 2.49
CA LEU A 453 -5.18 -14.03 2.74
C LEU A 453 -6.37 -14.98 2.79
N GLU A 454 -6.42 -16.00 1.94
CA GLU A 454 -7.45 -17.05 2.01
C GLU A 454 -7.37 -17.78 3.35
N THR A 455 -6.16 -18.16 3.77
CA THR A 455 -5.91 -18.84 5.04
C THR A 455 -6.33 -17.96 6.21
N MET A 456 -5.94 -16.68 6.21
CA MET A 456 -6.38 -15.71 7.21
C MET A 456 -7.90 -15.55 7.21
N ALA A 457 -8.53 -15.42 6.04
CA ALA A 457 -9.97 -15.22 5.92
C ALA A 457 -10.78 -16.42 6.42
N ARG A 458 -10.27 -17.65 6.23
CA ARG A 458 -10.89 -18.89 6.70
C ARG A 458 -10.50 -19.27 8.13
N TYR A 459 -9.47 -18.65 8.70
CA TYR A 459 -9.06 -18.90 10.06
C TYR A 459 -10.23 -18.66 11.02
N LYS A 460 -10.45 -19.64 11.89
CA LYS A 460 -11.40 -19.54 13.00
C LYS A 460 -10.59 -19.26 14.26
N PRO A 461 -10.89 -18.18 15.00
CA PRO A 461 -10.18 -17.90 16.24
C PRO A 461 -10.37 -19.05 17.23
N HIS A 462 -9.28 -19.43 17.89
CA HIS A 462 -9.22 -20.57 18.80
C HIS A 462 -9.85 -20.23 20.16
N ASP A 463 -9.74 -18.98 20.58
CA ASP A 463 -10.11 -18.54 21.93
C ASP A 463 -11.62 -18.50 22.16
N GLY A 464 -12.01 -18.56 23.43
CA GLY A 464 -13.38 -18.74 23.89
C GLY A 464 -14.38 -17.67 23.46
N GLY A 465 -13.89 -16.48 23.10
CA GLY A 465 -14.66 -15.25 22.96
C GLY A 465 -15.52 -15.13 21.69
N PRO A 466 -16.47 -14.19 21.67
CA PRO A 466 -17.26 -13.88 20.47
C PRO A 466 -16.39 -13.22 19.40
N THR A 467 -16.65 -13.51 18.12
CA THR A 467 -15.99 -12.85 16.99
C THR A 467 -16.71 -11.56 16.61
N THR A 468 -15.96 -10.49 16.38
CA THR A 468 -16.54 -9.18 16.03
C THR A 468 -16.01 -8.62 14.73
N TYR A 469 -14.77 -8.95 14.34
CA TYR A 469 -14.12 -8.42 13.14
C TYR A 469 -14.26 -6.89 13.01
N GLY A 470 -14.21 -6.18 14.15
CA GLY A 470 -14.34 -4.74 14.18
C GLY A 470 -15.76 -4.19 13.91
N GLU A 471 -16.82 -5.02 13.89
CA GLU A 471 -18.20 -4.52 13.80
C GLU A 471 -18.57 -3.79 15.10
N PHE A 472 -18.70 -2.46 15.03
CA PHE A 472 -18.86 -1.63 16.23
C PHE A 472 -20.11 -1.98 17.03
N ARG A 473 -21.22 -2.30 16.36
CA ARG A 473 -22.46 -2.69 17.05
C ARG A 473 -22.29 -3.95 17.88
N LEU A 474 -21.58 -4.94 17.35
CA LEU A 474 -21.27 -6.18 18.07
C LEU A 474 -20.26 -5.91 19.19
N LEU A 475 -19.21 -5.15 18.91
CA LEU A 475 -18.19 -4.81 19.90
C LEU A 475 -18.81 -4.08 21.09
N ILE A 476 -19.60 -3.03 20.83
CA ILE A 476 -20.32 -2.28 21.87
C ILE A 476 -21.27 -3.20 22.62
N LYS A 477 -22.04 -4.04 21.92
CA LYS A 477 -22.95 -5.00 22.58
C LYS A 477 -22.18 -5.88 23.57
N TYR A 478 -21.04 -6.46 23.18
CA TYR A 478 -20.28 -7.34 24.06
C TYR A 478 -19.60 -6.57 25.20
N ILE A 479 -19.00 -5.41 24.92
CA ILE A 479 -18.44 -4.52 25.93
C ILE A 479 -19.52 -4.18 26.97
N THR A 480 -20.68 -3.72 26.52
CA THR A 480 -21.79 -3.34 27.40
C THR A 480 -22.38 -4.54 28.15
N GLN A 481 -22.55 -5.71 27.51
CA GLN A 481 -23.02 -6.93 28.19
C GLN A 481 -22.06 -7.37 29.29
N HIS A 482 -20.74 -7.32 29.07
CA HIS A 482 -19.77 -7.73 30.08
C HIS A 482 -19.54 -6.66 31.16
N HIS A 483 -19.60 -5.37 30.83
CA HIS A 483 -19.51 -4.29 31.83
C HIS A 483 -20.79 -4.09 32.66
N LEU A 484 -21.99 -4.32 32.11
CA LEU A 484 -23.25 -4.24 32.86
C LEU A 484 -23.43 -5.36 33.88
N ILE A 485 -22.64 -6.43 33.81
CA ILE A 485 -22.71 -7.52 34.80
C ILE A 485 -22.04 -7.12 36.13
N TRP A 486 -21.26 -6.03 36.15
CA TRP A 486 -20.49 -5.59 37.32
C TRP A 486 -20.82 -4.17 37.81
N LEU A 487 -21.76 -3.47 37.16
CA LEU A 487 -22.36 -2.20 37.61
C LEU A 487 -23.80 -2.42 38.04
#